data_AF-A0A165WT64-F1
#
_entry.id   AF-A0A165WT64-F1
#
_cell.length_a   1.000
_cell.length_b   1.000
_cell.length_c   1.000
_cell.angle_alpha   90.00
_cell.angle_beta   90.00
_cell.angle_gamma   90.00
#
_symmetry.space_group_name_H-M   'P 1'
#
loop_
_entity.id
_entity.type
_entity.pdbx_description
1 polymer ?
#
loop_
_entity_poly.entity_id
_entity_poly.type
_entity_poly.pdbx_seq_one_letter_code
_entity_poly.pdbx_strand_id
1 'polypeptide(L)' 'DDPIPASKLLKEIDFAENLTPEQRKTLEDVILRHQAAFGLDNRLGDFPADVKILLKPDSKPISLPPFSQSPQNRAV' A
#
# COMPACT_ATOMS: atom_id res chain seq x y z
N ASP A 1 -1.64 -6.50 -11.19
CA ASP A 1 -1.38 -5.12 -11.61
C ASP A 1 0.10 -4.89 -11.77
N ASP A 2 0.47 -4.27 -12.88
CA ASP A 2 1.85 -3.85 -13.12
C ASP A 2 2.17 -2.65 -12.22
N PRO A 3 3.35 -2.62 -11.56
CA PRO A 3 3.69 -1.54 -10.65
C PRO A 3 3.77 -0.21 -11.39
N ILE A 4 3.07 0.80 -10.87
CA ILE A 4 3.11 2.16 -11.40
C ILE A 4 4.48 2.76 -11.04
N PRO A 5 5.28 3.20 -12.04
CA PRO A 5 6.56 3.81 -11.76
C PRO A 5 6.36 5.24 -11.21
N ALA A 6 7.20 5.69 -10.28
CA ALA A 6 7.08 7.03 -9.70
C ALA A 6 7.13 8.16 -10.74
N SER A 7 7.81 7.93 -11.86
CA SER A 7 7.84 8.85 -13.01
C SER A 7 6.46 9.18 -13.61
N LYS A 8 5.44 8.36 -13.36
CA LYS A 8 4.07 8.57 -13.84
C LYS A 8 3.12 9.15 -12.77
N LEU A 9 3.59 9.39 -11.54
CA LEU A 9 2.73 9.76 -10.41
C LEU A 9 1.75 10.90 -10.73
N LEU A 10 2.22 12.02 -11.26
CA LEU A 10 1.37 13.17 -11.58
C LEU A 10 0.39 12.93 -12.74
N LYS A 11 0.62 11.92 -13.57
CA LYS A 11 -0.29 11.54 -14.67
C LYS A 11 -1.41 10.63 -14.21
N GLU A 12 -1.16 9.82 -13.19
CA GLU A 12 -2.14 8.89 -12.61
C GLU A 12 -3.04 9.58 -11.58
N ILE A 13 -2.63 10.74 -11.06
CA ILE A 13 -3.42 11.52 -10.11
C ILE A 13 -4.42 12.40 -10.87
N ASP A 14 -5.68 12.26 -10.49
CA ASP A 14 -6.75 13.12 -10.97
C ASP A 14 -6.79 14.44 -10.17
N PHE A 15 -6.72 15.56 -10.88
CA PHE A 15 -6.77 16.91 -10.31
C PHE A 15 -8.07 17.58 -10.72
N ALA A 16 -8.73 18.26 -9.78
CA ALA A 16 -9.98 18.96 -10.07
C ALA A 16 -9.81 20.00 -11.19
N GLU A 17 -10.74 20.01 -12.15
CA GLU A 17 -10.66 20.84 -13.36
C GLU A 17 -10.73 22.36 -13.09
N ASN A 18 -11.30 22.74 -11.95
CA ASN A 18 -11.50 24.14 -11.56
C ASN A 18 -10.32 24.75 -10.80
N LEU A 19 -9.19 24.05 -10.70
CA LEU A 19 -7.98 24.56 -10.05
C LEU A 19 -7.33 25.66 -10.90
N THR A 20 -6.94 26.76 -10.26
CA THR A 20 -6.05 27.72 -10.90
C THR A 20 -4.68 27.07 -11.15
N PRO A 21 -3.90 27.56 -12.13
CA PRO A 21 -2.55 27.03 -12.39
C PRO A 21 -1.65 27.04 -11.15
N GLU A 22 -1.79 28.05 -10.29
CA GLU A 22 -1.03 28.22 -9.05
C GLU A 22 -1.44 27.19 -7.98
N GLN A 23 -2.74 26.94 -7.84
CA GLN A 23 -3.27 25.94 -6.92
C GLN A 23 -2.83 24.53 -7.34
N ARG A 24 -2.95 24.22 -8.63
CA ARG A 24 -2.50 22.95 -9.18
C ARG A 24 -1.01 22.72 -8.92
N LYS A 25 -0.17 23.73 -9.22
CA LYS A 25 1.27 23.64 -8.97
C LYS A 25 1.59 23.39 -7.49
N THR A 26 0.88 24.06 -6.58
CA THR A 26 1.05 23.87 -5.13
C THR A 26 0.72 22.44 -4.71
N LEU A 27 -0.33 21.85 -5.29
CA LEU A 27 -0.70 20.45 -5.03
C LEU A 27 0.31 19.47 -5.61
N GLU A 28 0.77 19.68 -6.84
CA GLU A 28 1.81 18.87 -7.48
C GLU A 28 3.09 18.86 -6.62
N ASP A 29 3.50 20.02 -6.08
CA ASP A 29 4.67 20.13 -5.20
C ASP A 29 4.50 19.33 -3.91
N VAL A 30 3.31 19.35 -3.30
CA VAL A 30 3.00 18.55 -2.09
C VAL A 30 3.04 17.06 -2.41
N ILE A 31 2.42 16.64 -3.52
CA ILE A 31 2.41 15.24 -3.96
C ILE A 31 3.83 14.73 -4.19
N LEU A 32 4.66 15.47 -4.93
CA LEU A 32 6.03 15.07 -5.22
C LEU A 32 6.88 15.01 -3.95
N ARG A 33 6.73 15.98 -3.04
CA ARG A 33 7.41 15.99 -1.73
C ARG A 33 7.08 14.74 -0.92
N HIS A 34 5.85 14.25 -1.02
CA HIS A 34 5.35 13.10 -0.29
C HIS A 34 5.19 11.84 -1.16
N GLN A 35 5.90 11.74 -2.29
CA GLN A 35 5.78 10.61 -3.23
C GLN A 35 5.99 9.23 -2.56
N ALA A 36 6.79 9.19 -1.48
CA ALA A 36 7.00 7.99 -0.69
C ALA A 36 5.72 7.48 0.00
N ALA A 37 4.72 8.32 0.26
CA ALA A 37 3.46 7.85 0.83
C ALA A 37 2.70 6.89 -0.12
N PHE A 38 3.04 6.88 -1.40
CA PHE A 38 2.43 6.02 -2.41
C PHE A 38 3.23 4.72 -2.60
N GLY A 39 2.53 3.61 -2.85
CA GLY A 39 3.12 2.29 -3.15
C GLY A 39 3.65 2.17 -4.58
N LEU A 40 4.45 3.13 -5.03
CA LEU A 40 5.04 3.17 -6.37
C LEU A 40 6.28 2.29 -6.45
N ASP A 41 6.72 1.97 -7.67
CA ASP A 41 7.97 1.23 -7.91
C ASP A 41 8.07 -0.11 -7.15
N ASN A 42 6.91 -0.77 -6.95
CA ASN A 42 6.80 -2.03 -6.20
C ASN A 42 7.27 -1.92 -4.73
N ARG A 43 7.20 -0.71 -4.15
CA ARG A 43 7.61 -0.44 -2.78
C ARG A 43 6.52 -0.89 -1.81
N LEU A 44 6.81 -1.94 -1.05
CA LEU A 44 6.02 -2.31 0.12
C LEU A 44 6.47 -1.44 1.31
N GLY A 45 5.52 -0.94 2.10
CA GLY A 45 5.84 -0.20 3.31
C GLY A 45 6.70 -1.05 4.24
N ASP A 46 7.84 -0.53 4.66
CA ASP A 46 8.69 -1.11 5.68
C ASP A 46 8.69 -0.17 6.89
N PHE A 47 8.40 -0.73 8.06
CA PHE A 47 8.53 -0.04 9.33
C PHE A 47 9.42 -0.91 10.21
N PRO A 48 10.65 -0.46 10.52
CA PRO A 48 11.62 -1.27 11.26
C PRO A 48 11.19 -1.35 12.73
N ALA A 49 10.25 -2.25 13.01
CA ALA A 49 9.73 -2.50 14.34
C ALA A 49 9.64 -4.00 14.60
N ASP A 50 10.28 -4.42 15.69
CA ASP A 50 10.11 -5.75 16.25
C ASP A 50 8.99 -5.71 17.30
N VAL A 51 7.84 -6.27 16.95
CA VAL A 51 6.67 -6.32 17.85
C VAL A 51 6.58 -7.70 18.49
N LYS A 52 6.56 -7.75 19.82
CA LYS A 52 6.29 -8.99 20.58
C LYS A 52 4.79 -9.19 20.75
N ILE A 53 4.27 -10.31 20.26
CA ILE A 53 2.88 -10.73 20.49
C ILE A 53 2.81 -11.44 21.85
N LEU A 54 2.15 -10.82 22.83
CA LEU A 54 1.96 -11.39 24.16
C LEU A 54 0.81 -12.41 24.15
N LEU A 55 1.08 -13.62 24.64
CA LEU A 55 0.07 -14.66 24.79
C LEU A 55 -0.58 -14.61 26.16
N LYS A 56 -1.82 -15.12 26.26
CA LYS A 56 -2.42 -15.40 27.56
C LYS A 56 -1.59 -16.47 28.29
N PRO A 57 -1.52 -16.44 29.63
CA PRO A 57 -0.93 -17.53 30.40
C PRO A 57 -1.49 -18.89 29.95
N ASP A 58 -0.63 -19.91 29.93
CA ASP A 58 -0.95 -21.31 29.56
C ASP A 58 -1.43 -21.55 28.11
N SER A 59 -1.30 -20.55 27.24
CA SER A 59 -1.58 -20.72 25.81
C SER A 59 -0.68 -21.80 25.19
N LYS A 60 -1.28 -22.71 24.42
CA LYS A 60 -0.56 -23.75 23.69
C LYS A 60 -0.66 -23.51 22.19
N PRO A 61 0.38 -23.83 21.40
CA PRO A 61 0.28 -23.82 19.96
C PRO A 61 -0.86 -24.74 19.48
N ILE A 62 -1.55 -24.31 18.43
CA ILE A 62 -2.56 -25.11 17.74
C ILE A 62 -2.16 -25.29 16.28
N SER A 63 -2.40 -26.48 15.74
CA SER A 63 -2.13 -26.81 14.34
C SER A 63 -3.39 -27.43 13.74
N LEU A 64 -4.16 -26.62 13.02
CA LEU A 64 -5.38 -27.05 12.33
C LEU A 64 -5.08 -27.24 10.84
N PRO A 65 -5.63 -28.26 10.17
CA PRO A 65 -5.53 -28.36 8.72
C PRO A 65 -6.21 -27.17 8.06
N PRO A 66 -5.68 -26.65 6.93
CA PRO A 66 -6.38 -25.67 6.13
C PRO A 66 -7.77 -26.18 5.73
N PHE A 67 -8.76 -25.29 5.70
CA PHE A 67 -10.08 -25.64 5.17
C PHE A 67 -10.00 -26.04 3.70
N SER A 68 -10.91 -26.90 3.25
CA SER A 68 -11.03 -27.22 1.83
C SER A 68 -11.39 -25.95 1.05
N GLN A 69 -10.54 -25.59 0.10
CA GLN A 69 -10.79 -24.51 -0.85
C GLN A 69 -11.09 -25.11 -2.22
N SER A 70 -12.03 -24.49 -2.95
CA SER A 70 -12.25 -24.81 -4.36
C SER A 70 -10.98 -24.55 -5.18
N PRO A 71 -10.78 -25.24 -6.31
CA PRO A 71 -9.65 -24.96 -7.21
C PRO A 71 -9.59 -23.49 -7.64
N GLN A 72 -10.75 -22.86 -7.88
CA GLN A 72 -10.85 -21.45 -8.25
C GLN A 72 -10.34 -20.53 -7.15
N ASN A 73 -10.70 -20.76 -5.88
CA ASN A 73 -10.24 -19.94 -4.75
C ASN A 73 -8.75 -20.14 -4.43
N ARG A 74 -8.14 -21.22 -4.91
CA ARG A 74 -6.70 -21.46 -4.76
C ARG A 74 -5.87 -20.74 -5.82
N ALA A 75 -6.48 -20.40 -6.96
CA ALA A 75 -5.78 -19.82 -8.11
C ALA A 75 -5.76 -18.28 -8.10
N VAL A 76 -6.41 -17.66 -7.12
CA VAL A 76 -6.43 -16.20 -6.89
C VAL A 76 -5.39 -15.78 -5.86
#